data_AF-A0A521YZZ4-F1
#
_entry.id   AF-A0A521YZZ4-F1
#
_cell.length_a   1.000
_cell.length_b   1.000
_cell.length_c   1.000
_cell.angle_alpha   90.00
_cell.angle_beta   90.00
_cell.angle_gamma   90.00
#
_symmetry.space_group_name_H-M   'P 1'
#
loop_
_entity.id
_entity.type
_entity.pdbx_description
1 polymer ?
#
loop_
_entity_poly.entity_id
_entity_poly.type
_entity_poly.pdbx_seq_one_letter_code
_entity_poly.pdbx_strand_id
1 'polypeptide(L)'
;MAEARATLANRRAAPHNRWAFHHVREIVPGADIPNDRRRVRELRVQPAKLELDRFSEQADTDGMAILQRGRLVFERYANGTTPQSPHILVSVSKSMLGLPFYSKLVESDGAHGGPMHYVSPNSVIARLSSQAALEIRKFLA
;
A
#
# COMPACT_ATOMS: atom_id res chain seq x y z
N MET A 1 1.40 9.90 31.24
CA MET A 1 0.23 10.43 30.51
C MET A 1 -0.32 9.29 29.69
N ALA A 2 -1.53 8.79 29.99
CA ALA A 2 -2.13 7.74 29.17
C ALA A 2 -2.50 8.34 27.81
N GLU A 3 -1.85 7.89 26.74
CA GLU A 3 -2.17 8.33 25.37
C GLU A 3 -3.65 8.03 25.08
N ALA A 4 -4.37 9.02 24.56
CA ALA A 4 -5.75 8.81 24.14
C ALA A 4 -5.78 7.76 23.01
N ARG A 5 -6.60 6.72 23.20
CA ARG A 5 -6.76 5.60 22.26
C ARG A 5 -7.11 6.11 20.86
N ALA A 6 -6.55 5.48 19.83
CA ALA A 6 -6.90 5.84 18.46
C ALA A 6 -8.37 5.53 18.16
N THR A 7 -9.01 6.40 17.38
CA THR A 7 -10.41 6.35 16.97
C THR A 7 -10.51 6.57 15.46
N LEU A 8 -11.69 6.35 14.87
CA LEU A 8 -11.89 6.62 13.44
C LEU A 8 -11.54 8.05 13.04
N ALA A 9 -11.80 9.03 13.92
CA ALA A 9 -11.60 10.45 13.66
C ALA A 9 -10.11 10.86 13.69
N ASN A 10 -9.32 10.31 14.61
CA ASN A 10 -7.93 10.74 14.83
C ASN A 10 -6.86 9.73 14.35
N ARG A 11 -7.24 8.54 13.85
CA ARG A 11 -6.32 7.46 13.43
C ARG A 11 -5.22 7.83 12.43
N ARG A 12 -5.34 8.98 11.75
CA ARG A 12 -4.34 9.44 10.77
C ARG A 12 -3.39 10.50 11.31
N ALA A 13 -3.74 11.13 12.43
CA ALA A 13 -2.93 12.17 13.05
C ALA A 13 -1.87 11.56 13.96
N ALA A 14 -0.70 12.19 14.02
CA ALA A 14 0.29 11.88 15.04
C ALA A 14 -0.22 12.28 16.44
N PRO A 15 0.12 11.53 17.50
CA PRO A 15 0.88 10.27 17.49
C PRO A 15 0.01 9.01 17.24
N HIS A 16 -1.32 9.16 17.20
CA HIS A 16 -2.28 8.04 17.13
C HIS A 16 -2.10 7.11 15.92
N ASN A 17 -1.60 7.65 14.81
CA ASN A 17 -1.34 6.90 13.58
C ASN A 17 -0.38 5.73 13.75
N ARG A 18 0.62 5.83 14.65
CA ARG A 18 1.58 4.75 14.90
C ARG A 18 0.86 3.46 15.31
N TRP A 19 0.05 3.52 16.35
CA TRP A 19 -0.76 2.36 16.77
C TRP A 19 -1.83 2.02 15.72
N ALA A 20 -2.56 3.02 15.23
CA ALA A 20 -3.70 2.78 14.35
C ALA A 20 -3.36 2.09 13.03
N PHE A 21 -2.13 2.25 12.51
CA PHE A 21 -1.70 1.64 11.26
C PHE A 21 -1.40 0.14 11.38
N HIS A 22 -1.05 -0.34 12.58
CA HIS A 22 -1.00 -1.77 12.91
C HIS A 22 -2.38 -2.35 13.23
N HIS A 23 -3.31 -1.52 13.73
CA HIS A 23 -4.61 -1.94 14.25
C HIS A 23 -5.80 -1.46 13.41
N VAL A 24 -5.60 -1.22 12.11
CA VAL A 24 -6.63 -0.61 11.26
C VAL A 24 -7.95 -1.39 11.28
N ARG A 25 -7.89 -2.72 11.40
CA ARG A 25 -9.06 -3.61 11.41
C ARG A 25 -9.92 -3.46 12.67
N GLU A 26 -9.34 -2.94 13.75
CA GLU A 26 -10.08 -2.64 14.99
C GLU A 26 -10.84 -1.31 14.89
N ILE A 27 -10.48 -0.46 13.92
CA ILE A 27 -11.02 0.91 13.78
C ILE A 27 -11.91 1.04 12.54
N VAL A 28 -11.55 0.35 11.46
CA VAL A 28 -12.21 0.43 10.15
C VAL A 28 -12.64 -0.97 9.75
N PRO A 29 -13.95 -1.21 9.50
CA PRO A 29 -14.42 -2.49 8.98
C PRO A 29 -13.71 -2.87 7.69
N GLY A 30 -13.35 -4.15 7.57
CA GLY A 30 -12.68 -4.69 6.39
C GLY A 30 -12.94 -6.18 6.24
N ALA A 31 -12.66 -6.69 5.04
CA ALA A 31 -12.71 -8.12 4.74
C ALA A 31 -11.31 -8.69 4.61
N ASP A 32 -11.16 -9.97 4.96
CA ASP A 32 -9.93 -10.70 4.72
C ASP A 32 -9.76 -11.05 3.24
N ILE A 33 -8.53 -10.87 2.75
CA ILE A 33 -8.10 -11.39 1.45
C ILE A 33 -7.12 -12.52 1.75
N PRO A 34 -7.58 -13.79 1.75
CA PRO A 34 -6.73 -14.91 2.12
C PRO A 34 -5.68 -15.20 1.04
N ASN A 35 -4.50 -15.65 1.44
CA ASN A 35 -3.51 -16.22 0.53
C ASN A 35 -3.67 -17.75 0.42
N ASP A 36 -3.33 -18.34 -0.74
CA ASP A 36 -3.19 -19.79 -0.84
C ASP A 36 -1.83 -20.21 -0.24
N ARG A 37 -1.85 -20.73 0.99
CA ARG A 37 -0.65 -21.13 1.74
C ARG A 37 0.18 -22.22 1.04
N ARG A 38 -0.41 -22.96 0.10
CA ARG A 38 0.29 -24.00 -0.68
C ARG A 38 1.07 -23.44 -1.87
N ARG A 39 0.80 -22.18 -2.26
CA ARG A 39 1.44 -21.47 -3.38
C ARG A 39 2.37 -20.36 -2.90
N VAL A 40 2.88 -20.46 -1.68
CA VAL A 40 3.87 -19.52 -1.15
C VAL A 40 5.23 -19.82 -1.78
N ARG A 41 5.89 -18.77 -2.28
CA ARG A 41 7.26 -18.85 -2.79
C ARG A 41 8.17 -18.08 -1.85
N GLU A 42 9.09 -18.78 -1.21
CA GLU A 42 10.10 -18.14 -0.37
C GLU A 42 11.07 -17.31 -1.22
N LEU A 43 11.45 -16.15 -0.69
CA LEU A 43 12.46 -15.30 -1.29
C LEU A 43 13.84 -15.84 -0.94
N ARG A 44 14.73 -15.92 -1.93
CA ARG A 44 16.13 -16.27 -1.68
C ARG A 44 16.80 -15.10 -0.98
N VAL A 45 17.41 -15.33 0.18
CA VAL A 45 18.12 -14.32 0.96
C VAL A 45 19.56 -14.20 0.46
N GLN A 46 20.02 -12.98 0.20
CA GLN A 46 21.40 -12.65 -0.16
C GLN A 46 21.77 -11.31 0.48
N PRO A 47 22.14 -11.29 1.78
CA PRO A 47 22.33 -10.05 2.50
C PRO A 47 23.39 -9.17 1.86
N ALA A 48 23.09 -7.87 1.74
CA ALA A 48 24.03 -6.83 1.39
C ALA A 48 24.21 -5.91 2.60
N LYS A 49 25.43 -5.40 2.80
CA LYS A 49 25.68 -4.42 3.86
C LYS A 49 25.09 -3.08 3.46
N LEU A 50 23.91 -2.76 3.98
CA LEU A 50 23.21 -1.50 3.78
C LEU A 50 23.01 -0.81 5.14
N GLU A 51 23.52 0.41 5.28
CA GLU A 51 23.40 1.21 6.50
C GLU A 51 22.12 2.06 6.42
N LEU A 52 20.96 1.44 6.69
CA LEU A 52 19.64 2.08 6.55
C LEU A 52 18.88 2.22 7.88
N ASP A 53 19.48 1.82 9.01
CA ASP A 53 18.82 1.89 10.32
C ASP A 53 18.46 3.32 10.71
N ARG A 54 19.44 4.24 10.62
CA ARG A 54 19.21 5.66 10.93
C ARG A 54 18.12 6.28 10.06
N PHE A 55 18.11 5.96 8.77
CA PHE A 55 17.07 6.44 7.85
C PHE A 55 15.69 5.89 8.26
N SER A 56 15.62 4.59 8.58
CA SER A 56 14.38 3.94 8.99
C SER A 56 13.81 4.53 10.27
N GLU A 57 14.67 4.87 11.24
CA GLU A 57 14.26 5.51 12.49
C GLU A 57 13.75 6.93 12.27
N GLN A 58 14.48 7.75 11.49
CA GLN A 58 14.10 9.13 11.20
C GLN A 58 12.80 9.22 10.38
N ALA A 59 12.52 8.21 9.56
CA ALA A 59 11.32 8.14 8.74
C ALA A 59 10.15 7.41 9.42
N ASP A 60 10.26 7.08 10.71
CA ASP A 60 9.24 6.32 11.45
C ASP A 60 8.83 5.01 10.74
N THR A 61 9.80 4.31 10.15
CA THR A 61 9.57 3.12 9.33
C THR A 61 9.34 1.88 10.19
N ASP A 62 8.16 1.29 10.05
CA ASP A 62 7.77 0.06 10.75
C ASP A 62 8.33 -1.21 10.10
N GLY A 63 8.48 -1.21 8.77
CA GLY A 63 8.99 -2.35 8.02
C GLY A 63 9.59 -1.93 6.68
N MET A 64 10.74 -2.50 6.34
CA MET A 64 11.43 -2.27 5.07
C MET A 64 12.00 -3.59 4.57
N ALA A 65 11.80 -3.87 3.28
CA ALA A 65 12.42 -4.99 2.59
C ALA A 65 12.91 -4.52 1.22
N ILE A 66 14.16 -4.86 0.87
CA ILE A 66 14.77 -4.50 -0.40
C ILE A 66 15.08 -5.78 -1.16
N LEU A 67 14.51 -5.88 -2.36
CA LEU A 67 14.76 -6.98 -3.28
C LEU A 67 15.64 -6.51 -4.44
N GLN A 68 16.70 -7.26 -4.71
CA GLN A 68 17.55 -7.06 -5.87
C GLN A 68 17.57 -8.34 -6.70
N ARG A 69 17.15 -8.26 -7.97
CA ARG A 69 17.09 -9.41 -8.90
C ARG A 69 16.35 -10.62 -8.31
N GLY A 70 15.23 -10.35 -7.62
CA GLY A 70 14.39 -11.38 -6.99
C GLY A 70 14.98 -12.03 -5.73
N ARG A 71 16.05 -11.44 -5.16
CA ARG A 71 16.66 -11.87 -3.89
C ARG A 71 16.45 -10.81 -2.82
N LEU A 72 16.15 -11.21 -1.60
CA LEU A 72 16.03 -10.33 -0.46
C LEU A 72 17.44 -9.96 0.02
N VAL A 73 17.82 -8.69 -0.14
CA VAL A 73 19.17 -8.21 0.20
C VAL A 73 19.23 -7.45 1.52
N PHE A 74 18.08 -6.96 1.98
CA PHE A 74 17.93 -6.28 3.26
C PHE A 74 16.48 -6.39 3.73
N GLU A 75 16.29 -6.61 5.02
CA GLU A 75 15.00 -6.50 5.68
C GLU A 75 15.17 -5.95 7.10
N ARG A 76 14.24 -5.11 7.53
CA ARG A 76 14.20 -4.52 8.88
C ARG A 76 12.75 -4.35 9.30
N TYR A 77 12.46 -4.68 10.55
CA TYR A 77 11.15 -4.48 11.16
C TYR A 77 11.30 -3.80 12.52
N ALA A 78 10.39 -2.90 12.86
CA ALA A 78 10.40 -2.12 14.09
C ALA A 78 8.97 -1.96 14.65
N ASN A 79 8.88 -1.36 15.83
CA ASN A 79 7.61 -1.00 16.48
C ASN A 79 6.64 -2.19 16.65
N GLY A 80 7.18 -3.39 16.87
CA GLY A 80 6.38 -4.62 17.03
C GLY A 80 5.93 -5.26 15.71
N THR A 81 6.33 -4.71 14.56
CA THR A 81 6.11 -5.34 13.24
C THR A 81 7.03 -6.54 13.07
N THR A 82 6.53 -7.56 12.39
CA THR A 82 7.25 -8.78 12.02
C THR A 82 7.08 -9.01 10.52
N PRO A 83 7.82 -9.94 9.90
CA PRO A 83 7.60 -10.29 8.49
C PRO A 83 6.16 -10.76 8.18
N GLN A 84 5.42 -11.22 9.19
CA GLN A 84 4.04 -11.71 9.06
C GLN A 84 2.98 -10.69 9.51
N SER A 85 3.37 -9.56 10.08
CA SER A 85 2.43 -8.54 10.54
C SER A 85 1.78 -7.83 9.35
N PRO A 86 0.45 -7.82 9.22
CA PRO A 86 -0.22 -7.00 8.21
C PRO A 86 -0.03 -5.51 8.54
N HIS A 87 0.19 -4.70 7.51
CA HIS A 87 0.31 -3.25 7.65
C HIS A 87 -0.60 -2.54 6.64
N ILE A 88 -1.15 -1.38 7.02
CA ILE A 88 -1.97 -0.58 6.11
C ILE A 88 -1.13 -0.09 4.91
N LEU A 89 -1.69 -0.21 3.69
CA LEU A 89 -1.03 0.16 2.43
C LEU A 89 -1.44 1.53 1.88
N VAL A 90 -2.50 2.12 2.44
CA VAL A 90 -3.07 3.42 2.02
C VAL A 90 -3.26 3.47 0.50
N SER A 91 -2.53 4.33 -0.23
CA SER A 91 -2.71 4.48 -1.68
C SER A 91 -2.03 3.41 -2.50
N VAL A 92 -1.11 2.61 -1.94
CA VAL A 92 -0.49 1.47 -2.63
C VAL A 92 -1.56 0.44 -3.04
N SER A 93 -2.66 0.33 -2.27
CA SER A 93 -3.81 -0.52 -2.60
C SER A 93 -4.40 -0.24 -3.99
N LYS A 94 -4.26 0.97 -4.53
CA LYS A 94 -4.76 1.33 -5.87
C LYS A 94 -4.00 0.58 -6.97
N SER A 95 -2.69 0.47 -6.84
CA SER A 95 -1.87 -0.28 -7.80
C SER A 95 -2.19 -1.78 -7.73
N MET A 96 -2.42 -2.31 -6.53
CA MET A 96 -2.84 -3.70 -6.35
C MET A 96 -4.19 -4.00 -7.01
N LEU A 97 -5.16 -3.09 -6.88
CA LEU A 97 -6.46 -3.21 -7.56
C LEU A 97 -6.37 -2.95 -9.06
N GLY A 98 -5.50 -2.03 -9.48
CA GLY A 98 -5.31 -1.67 -10.88
C GLY A 98 -4.85 -2.85 -11.72
N LEU A 99 -3.93 -3.69 -11.21
CA LEU A 99 -3.38 -4.83 -11.95
C LEU A 99 -4.45 -5.77 -12.55
N PRO A 100 -5.36 -6.40 -11.77
CA PRO A 100 -6.40 -7.25 -12.32
C PRO A 100 -7.46 -6.46 -13.10
N PHE A 101 -7.65 -5.17 -12.82
CA PHE A 101 -8.56 -4.33 -13.59
C PHE A 101 -8.03 -4.09 -15.00
N TYR A 102 -6.77 -3.67 -15.15
CA TYR A 102 -6.13 -3.47 -16.45
C TYR A 102 -6.09 -4.75 -17.30
N SER A 103 -5.96 -5.93 -16.69
CA SER A 103 -6.03 -7.19 -17.45
C SER A 103 -7.42 -7.49 -18.02
N LYS A 104 -8.48 -6.89 -17.46
CA LYS A 104 -9.86 -7.03 -17.95
C LYS A 104 -10.27 -5.96 -18.95
N LEU A 105 -9.55 -4.83 -19.01
CA LEU A 105 -9.77 -3.76 -19.99
C LEU A 105 -9.40 -4.14 -21.44
N VAL A 106 -9.07 -5.41 -21.68
CA VAL A 106 -8.90 -5.97 -23.03
C VAL A 106 -10.27 -6.26 -23.67
N GLU A 107 -11.34 -6.34 -22.87
CA GLU A 107 -12.70 -6.60 -23.32
C GLU A 107 -13.63 -5.40 -23.05
N SER A 108 -14.49 -5.08 -24.00
CA SER A 108 -15.58 -4.11 -23.84
C SER A 108 -16.71 -4.74 -23.03
N ASP A 109 -17.04 -4.21 -21.85
CA ASP A 109 -18.06 -4.78 -20.96
C ASP A 109 -19.36 -3.95 -20.84
N GLY A 110 -19.68 -3.12 -21.85
CA GLY A 110 -20.93 -2.34 -21.87
C GLY A 110 -21.55 -2.14 -23.25
N ALA A 111 -22.88 -1.94 -23.29
CA ALA A 111 -23.64 -1.63 -24.50
C ALA A 111 -23.27 -0.28 -25.15
N HIS A 112 -22.39 0.48 -24.51
CA HIS A 112 -22.09 1.87 -24.81
C HIS A 112 -20.97 2.02 -25.85
N GLY A 113 -20.28 0.93 -26.20
CA GLY A 113 -19.23 0.88 -27.24
C GLY A 113 -18.06 1.86 -27.01
N GLY A 114 -17.96 2.44 -25.81
CA GLY A 114 -17.03 3.50 -25.45
C GLY A 114 -16.04 3.08 -24.35
N PRO A 115 -15.07 3.93 -24.01
CA PRO A 115 -14.04 3.59 -23.03
C PRO A 115 -14.61 3.32 -21.64
N MET A 116 -13.99 2.36 -20.94
CA MET A 116 -14.23 2.12 -19.51
C MET A 116 -13.87 3.33 -18.65
N HIS A 117 -14.77 3.73 -17.76
CA HIS A 117 -14.57 4.84 -16.82
C HIS A 117 -14.28 4.31 -15.41
N TYR A 118 -13.00 4.15 -15.06
CA TYR A 118 -12.57 3.89 -13.69
C TYR A 118 -12.21 5.19 -12.97
N VAL A 119 -12.80 5.39 -11.79
CA VAL A 119 -12.44 6.50 -10.90
C VAL A 119 -12.03 5.91 -9.56
N SER A 120 -10.77 6.16 -9.17
CA SER A 120 -10.32 5.79 -7.83
C SER A 120 -10.96 6.73 -6.80
N PRO A 121 -11.41 6.25 -5.62
CA PRO A 121 -12.03 7.09 -4.59
C PRO A 121 -11.15 8.21 -4.00
N ASN A 122 -9.82 8.17 -4.22
CA ASN A 122 -8.92 9.27 -3.83
C ASN A 122 -8.40 10.08 -5.04
N SER A 123 -8.96 9.87 -6.23
CA SER A 123 -8.68 10.72 -7.39
C SER A 123 -9.68 11.87 -7.37
N VAL A 124 -9.19 13.10 -7.36
CA VAL A 124 -9.98 14.26 -7.82
C VAL A 124 -10.48 13.94 -9.23
N ILE A 125 -11.73 14.28 -9.53
CA ILE A 125 -12.41 14.03 -10.82
C ILE A 125 -11.49 14.42 -11.98
N ALA A 126 -10.99 13.44 -12.73
CA ALA A 126 -10.29 13.65 -13.99
C ALA A 126 -11.00 12.84 -15.08
N ARG A 127 -11.69 13.54 -15.98
CA ARG A 127 -12.32 12.98 -17.17
C ARG A 127 -11.20 12.57 -18.13
N LEU A 128 -10.95 11.26 -18.25
CA LEU A 128 -9.89 10.74 -19.13
C LEU A 128 -10.40 10.68 -20.59
N SER A 129 -10.05 11.68 -21.41
CA SER A 129 -10.03 11.52 -22.87
C SER A 129 -8.59 11.31 -23.34
N SER A 130 -8.28 10.04 -23.63
CA SER A 130 -7.31 9.49 -24.61
C SER A 130 -5.89 10.06 -24.80
N GLN A 131 -5.41 11.02 -24.01
CA GLN A 131 -4.04 11.51 -24.15
C GLN A 131 -3.35 11.71 -22.79
N ALA A 132 -3.46 10.67 -21.94
CA ALA A 132 -2.88 10.62 -20.60
C ALA A 132 -3.53 11.67 -19.65
N ALA A 133 -3.75 11.44 -18.36
CA ALA A 133 -2.71 11.11 -17.40
C ALA A 133 -1.37 11.89 -17.57
N LEU A 134 -1.22 12.76 -18.59
CA LEU A 134 -0.05 13.60 -18.84
C LEU A 134 0.06 14.70 -17.76
N GLU A 135 -0.98 14.80 -16.92
CA GLU A 135 -1.06 15.64 -15.73
C GLU A 135 -1.57 14.89 -14.47
N ILE A 136 -0.77 13.98 -13.88
CA ILE A 136 -0.54 14.11 -12.42
C ILE A 136 0.20 15.44 -12.14
N ARG A 137 0.81 16.00 -13.19
CA ARG A 137 1.56 17.25 -13.33
C ARG A 137 1.14 18.22 -12.20
N LYS A 138 2.11 18.39 -11.29
CA LYS A 138 1.98 18.87 -9.91
C LYS A 138 1.38 17.82 -8.95
N PHE A 139 2.17 16.79 -8.65
CA PHE A 139 2.13 16.15 -7.34
C PHE A 139 2.05 17.25 -6.28
N LEU A 140 0.84 17.56 -5.78
CA LEU A 140 0.58 18.42 -4.63
C LEU A 140 1.46 19.70 -4.58
N ALA A 141 1.25 20.64 -5.50
CA ALA A 141 1.60 22.04 -5.24
C ALA A 141 0.37 22.76 -4.72
#